data_AF-A0A7W1MT58-F1
#
_entry.id   AF-A0A7W1MT58-F1
#
_cell.length_a   1.000
_cell.length_b   1.000
_cell.length_c   1.000
_cell.angle_alpha   90.00
_cell.angle_beta   90.00
_cell.angle_gamma   90.00
#
_symmetry.space_group_name_H-M   'P 1'
#
loop_
_entity.id
_entity.type
_entity.pdbx_description
1 polymer ?
#
loop_
_entity_poly.entity_id
_entity_poly.type
_entity_poly.pdbx_seq_one_letter_code
_entity_poly.pdbx_strand_id
1 'polypeptide(L)'
;MAISDREDAFEFTTIRPGHYPFRNVPAHIHLTVEGGGVPRQWTEELRFADDPLVPASDLEAARKAGKFGDVRSVRQEGKTQHVELNIRAKRSADF
;
A
#
# COMPACT_ATOMS: atom_id res chain seq x y z
N MET A 1 7.01 9.20 8.89
CA MET A 1 8.05 8.97 7.88
C MET A 1 8.84 7.75 8.31
N ALA A 2 9.00 6.76 7.42
CA ALA A 2 9.83 5.58 7.64
C ALA A 2 11.00 5.63 6.66
N ILE A 3 12.17 5.16 7.08
CA ILE A 3 13.37 5.07 6.25
C ILE A 3 13.66 3.57 6.11
N SER A 4 13.95 3.12 4.89
CA SER A 4 14.34 1.74 4.68
C SER A 4 15.67 1.45 5.36
N ASP A 5 15.79 0.25 5.93
CA ASP A 5 17.02 -0.23 6.53
C ASP A 5 18.03 -0.72 5.47
N ARG A 6 19.09 -1.38 5.91
CA ARG A 6 20.16 -1.91 5.04
C ARG A 6 19.71 -3.12 4.21
N GLU A 7 18.54 -3.69 4.50
CA GLU A 7 17.92 -4.80 3.76
C GLU A 7 16.76 -4.31 2.88
N ASP A 8 16.65 -2.99 2.66
CA ASP A 8 15.59 -2.32 1.90
C ASP A 8 14.18 -2.47 2.52
N ALA A 9 14.09 -2.82 3.81
CA ALA A 9 12.82 -2.97 4.52
C ALA A 9 12.45 -1.69 5.28
N PHE A 10 11.16 -1.35 5.33
CA PHE A 10 10.64 -0.24 6.11
C PHE A 10 9.39 -0.66 6.89
N GLU A 11 9.17 -0.04 8.05
CA GLU A 11 7.99 -0.28 8.88
C GLU A 11 7.44 1.06 9.41
N PHE A 12 6.11 1.16 9.48
CA PHE A 12 5.44 2.22 10.22
C PHE A 12 4.17 1.67 10.86
N THR A 13 3.82 2.21 12.04
CA THR A 13 2.57 1.90 12.73
C THR A 13 1.61 3.08 12.59
N THR A 14 0.35 2.79 12.24
CA THR A 14 -0.70 3.79 12.13
C THR A 14 -2.06 3.18 12.48
N ILE A 15 -3.08 4.02 12.57
CA ILE A 15 -4.48 3.58 12.64
C ILE A 15 -4.95 3.27 11.21
N ARG A 16 -5.73 2.20 11.04
CA ARG A 16 -6.40 1.91 9.77
C ARG A 16 -7.32 3.08 9.39
N PRO A 17 -7.13 3.70 8.21
CA PRO A 17 -7.99 4.79 7.76
C PRO A 17 -9.44 4.33 7.66
N GLY A 18 -10.37 5.23 8.00
CA GLY A 18 -11.78 5.03 7.68
C GLY A 18 -12.08 5.28 6.21
N HIS A 19 -13.26 4.88 5.76
CA HIS A 19 -13.78 5.28 4.45
C HIS A 19 -14.01 6.79 4.40
N TYR A 20 -13.81 7.38 3.22
CA TYR A 20 -14.11 8.79 3.03
C TYR A 20 -15.64 8.99 3.02
N PRO A 21 -16.20 9.95 3.77
CA PRO A 21 -17.65 10.14 3.83
C PRO A 21 -18.27 10.33 2.44
N PHE A 22 -19.43 9.68 2.21
CA PHE A 22 -20.22 9.78 0.97
C PHE A 22 -19.51 9.31 -0.30
N ARG A 23 -18.44 8.52 -0.18
CA ARG A 23 -17.72 7.96 -1.33
C ARG A 23 -17.61 6.45 -1.20
N ASN A 24 -17.81 5.75 -2.32
CA ASN A 24 -17.53 4.32 -2.46
C ASN A 24 -16.03 4.12 -2.76
N VAL A 25 -15.17 4.66 -1.89
CA VAL A 25 -13.71 4.53 -2.01
C VAL A 25 -13.23 3.64 -0.87
N PRO A 26 -12.55 2.51 -1.16
CA PRO A 26 -11.96 1.66 -0.14
C PRO A 26 -11.03 2.43 0.79
N ALA A 27 -10.87 1.94 2.02
CA ALA A 27 -9.84 2.43 2.91
C ALA A 27 -8.48 2.24 2.23
N HIS A 28 -7.66 3.29 2.24
CA HIS A 28 -6.36 3.27 1.56
C HIS A 28 -5.33 4.13 2.29
N ILE A 29 -4.07 3.82 2.07
CA ILE A 29 -2.92 4.60 2.53
C ILE A 29 -2.15 5.07 1.29
N HIS A 30 -1.96 6.38 1.15
CA HIS A 30 -1.07 6.93 0.13
C HIS A 30 0.38 6.87 0.63
N LEU A 31 1.30 6.48 -0.26
CA LEU A 31 2.73 6.51 0.01
C LEU A 31 3.44 7.35 -1.06
N THR A 32 4.43 8.12 -0.62
CA THR A 32 5.39 8.79 -1.49
C THR A 32 6.74 8.18 -1.18
N VAL A 33 7.49 7.83 -2.22
CA VAL A 33 8.84 7.26 -2.07
C VAL A 33 9.85 8.17 -2.74
N GLU A 34 10.95 8.41 -2.03
CA GLU A 34 12.10 9.19 -2.48
C GLU A 34 13.39 8.59 -1.88
N GLY A 35 14.53 8.77 -2.56
CA GLY A 35 15.82 8.21 -2.14
C GLY A 35 16.39 7.21 -3.16
N GLY A 36 17.52 6.56 -2.85
CA GLY A 36 18.10 5.52 -3.73
C GLY A 36 18.48 5.97 -5.16
N GLY A 37 18.62 7.28 -5.39
CA GLY A 37 18.87 7.85 -6.72
C GLY A 37 17.65 7.84 -7.65
N VAL A 38 16.44 7.62 -7.14
CA VAL A 38 15.19 7.79 -7.89
C VAL A 38 14.52 9.13 -7.53
N PRO A 39 13.82 9.77 -8.49
CA PRO A 39 13.02 10.94 -8.18
C PRO A 39 11.87 10.59 -7.23
N ARG A 40 11.40 11.59 -6.50
CA ARG A 40 10.16 11.50 -5.70
C ARG A 40 9.02 11.07 -6.62
N GLN A 41 8.33 10.01 -6.23
CA GLN A 41 7.25 9.42 -7.02
C GLN A 41 6.08 9.04 -6.15
N TRP A 42 4.89 9.08 -6.76
CA TRP A 42 3.69 8.59 -6.11
C TRP A 42 3.58 7.10 -6.42
N THR A 43 3.64 6.27 -5.39
CA THR A 43 3.45 4.84 -5.58
C THR A 43 1.96 4.50 -5.63
N GLU A 44 1.64 3.27 -6.04
CA GLU A 44 0.28 2.75 -5.88
C GLU A 44 -0.16 2.85 -4.41
N GLU A 45 -1.46 3.03 -4.21
CA GLU A 45 -2.09 3.15 -2.90
C GLU A 45 -2.18 1.79 -2.22
N LEU A 46 -1.87 1.71 -0.94
CA LEU A 46 -2.12 0.48 -0.20
C LEU A 46 -3.62 0.38 0.11
N ARG A 47 -4.28 -0.67 -0.38
CA ARG A 47 -5.69 -1.01 -0.10
C ARG A 47 -5.80 -2.35 0.62
N PHE A 48 -6.88 -2.55 1.38
CA PHE A 48 -7.05 -3.73 2.23
C PHE A 48 -7.98 -4.76 1.58
N ALA A 49 -7.53 -6.01 1.44
CA ALA A 49 -8.29 -7.06 0.75
C ALA A 49 -9.59 -7.49 1.46
N ASP A 50 -9.72 -7.18 2.75
CA ASP A 50 -10.92 -7.43 3.55
C ASP A 50 -11.94 -6.27 3.48
N ASP A 51 -11.64 -5.19 2.76
CA ASP A 51 -12.52 -4.05 2.61
C ASP A 51 -13.62 -4.35 1.57
N PRO A 52 -14.91 -4.31 1.95
CA PRO A 52 -16.01 -4.67 1.06
C PRO A 52 -16.19 -3.70 -0.13
N LEU A 53 -15.58 -2.52 -0.09
CA LEU A 53 -15.63 -1.57 -1.20
C LEU A 53 -14.60 -1.88 -2.29
N VAL A 54 -13.66 -2.80 -2.05
CA VAL A 54 -12.66 -3.18 -3.07
C VAL A 54 -13.33 -4.01 -4.16
N PRO A 55 -13.28 -3.58 -5.43
CA PRO A 55 -13.83 -4.34 -6.54
C PRO A 55 -13.14 -5.69 -6.74
N ALA A 56 -13.90 -6.70 -7.18
CA ALA A 56 -13.35 -8.01 -7.52
C ALA A 56 -12.26 -7.94 -8.62
N SER A 57 -12.40 -7.01 -9.57
CA SER A 57 -11.39 -6.75 -10.61
C SER A 57 -10.04 -6.36 -10.02
N ASP A 58 -10.05 -5.60 -8.92
CA ASP A 58 -8.85 -5.06 -8.31
C ASP A 58 -8.17 -6.13 -7.46
N LEU A 59 -8.96 -6.97 -6.77
CA LEU A 59 -8.46 -8.20 -6.13
C LEU A 59 -7.79 -9.12 -7.15
N GLU A 60 -8.39 -9.30 -8.33
CA GLU A 60 -7.78 -10.10 -9.40
C GLU A 60 -6.50 -9.47 -9.96
N ALA A 61 -6.49 -8.14 -10.16
CA ALA A 61 -5.31 -7.41 -10.62
C ALA A 61 -4.17 -7.53 -9.62
N ALA A 62 -4.44 -7.33 -8.33
CA ALA A 62 -3.46 -7.48 -7.26
C ALA A 62 -2.93 -8.92 -7.18
N ARG A 63 -3.81 -9.93 -7.33
CA ARG A 63 -3.39 -11.34 -7.41
C ARG A 63 -2.43 -11.60 -8.57
N LYS A 64 -2.70 -11.03 -9.75
CA LYS A 64 -1.82 -11.15 -10.94
C LYS A 64 -0.48 -10.43 -10.73
N ALA A 65 -0.47 -9.29 -10.03
CA ALA A 65 0.73 -8.54 -9.69
C ALA A 65 1.58 -9.19 -8.57
N GLY A 66 1.02 -10.17 -7.85
CA GLY A 66 1.72 -10.93 -6.81
C GLY A 66 2.14 -10.06 -5.63
N LYS A 67 3.42 -10.12 -5.25
CA LYS A 67 3.92 -9.35 -4.09
C LYS A 67 3.89 -7.83 -4.28
N PHE A 68 3.75 -7.36 -5.53
CA PHE A 68 3.72 -5.94 -5.90
C PHE A 68 2.30 -5.41 -6.19
N GLY A 69 1.26 -6.22 -6.00
CA GLY A 69 -0.12 -5.74 -6.08
C GLY A 69 -0.46 -4.82 -4.91
N ASP A 70 -1.34 -3.86 -5.14
CA ASP A 70 -1.68 -2.75 -4.25
C ASP A 70 -2.82 -3.06 -3.26
N VAL A 71 -3.67 -4.05 -3.58
CA VAL A 71 -4.61 -4.66 -2.63
C VAL A 71 -3.90 -5.78 -1.86
N ARG A 72 -3.77 -5.63 -0.54
CA ARG A 72 -2.98 -6.53 0.32
C ARG A 72 -3.84 -7.27 1.33
N SER A 73 -3.44 -8.50 1.65
CA SER A 73 -4.06 -9.28 2.73
C SER A 73 -3.82 -8.63 4.09
N VAL A 74 -4.83 -8.72 4.96
CA VAL A 74 -4.76 -8.22 6.34
C VAL A 74 -4.60 -9.41 7.27
N ARG A 75 -3.52 -9.42 8.05
CA ARG A 75 -3.31 -10.39 9.12
C ARG A 75 -3.68 -9.75 10.46
N GLN A 76 -4.67 -10.31 11.15
CA GLN A 76 -5.05 -9.86 12.49
C GLN A 76 -4.19 -10.55 13.55
N GLU A 77 -3.62 -9.77 14.46
CA GLU A 77 -2.90 -10.25 15.64
C GLU A 77 -3.38 -9.47 16.88
N GLY A 78 -4.25 -10.10 17.68
CA GLY A 78 -4.91 -9.43 18.80
C GLY A 78 -5.70 -8.20 18.32
N LYS A 79 -5.29 -7.00 18.74
CA LYS A 79 -5.90 -5.72 18.34
C LYS A 79 -5.16 -5.04 17.17
N THR A 80 -4.09 -5.63 16.67
CA THR A 80 -3.24 -5.06 15.63
C THR A 80 -3.53 -5.72 14.28
N GLN A 81 -3.51 -4.91 13.22
CA GLN A 81 -3.59 -5.37 11.84
C GLN A 81 -2.22 -5.23 11.20
N HIS A 82 -1.71 -6.31 10.61
CA HIS A 82 -0.46 -6.34 9.89
C HIS A 82 -0.75 -6.46 8.38
N VAL A 83 -0.08 -5.62 7.61
CA VAL A 83 -0.20 -5.57 6.16
C VAL A 83 1.19 -5.38 5.57
N GLU A 84 1.54 -6.20 4.58
CA GLU A 84 2.83 -6.11 3.88
C GLU A 84 2.62 -5.47 2.51
N LEU A 85 3.41 -4.44 2.19
CA LEU A 85 3.46 -3.78 0.89
C LEU A 85 4.88 -3.84 0.35
N ASN A 86 5.05 -4.34 -0.88
CA ASN A 86 6.33 -4.25 -1.59
C ASN A 86 6.22 -3.15 -2.64
N ILE A 87 7.21 -2.27 -2.68
CA ILE A 87 7.25 -1.15 -3.62
C ILE A 87 8.37 -1.37 -4.64
N ARG A 88 8.08 -1.10 -5.92
CA ARG A 88 9.11 -0.95 -6.96
C ARG A 88 9.26 0.53 -7.27
N ALA A 89 10.39 1.11 -6.87
CA ALA A 89 10.74 2.45 -7.28
C ALA A 89 11.00 2.48 -8.80
N LYS A 90 10.32 3.38 -9.50
CA LYS A 90 10.55 3.72 -10.90
C LYS A 90 11.79 4.60 -11.02
N ARG A 91 12.52 4.43 -12.12
CA ARG A 91 13.70 5.25 -12.45
C ARG A 91 13.32 6.64 -13.01
N SER A 92 12.10 6.80 -13.50
CA SER A 92 11.53 8.06 -13.99
C SER A 92 10.46 8.55 -13.02
N ALA A 93 10.32 9.87 -12.91
CA ALA A 93 9.22 10.48 -12.16
C ALA A 93 7.89 10.25 -12.88
N ASP A 94 6.78 10.31 -12.14
CA ASP A 94 5.44 10.31 -12.71
C ASP A 94 5.05 11.69 -13.29
N PHE A 95 5.90 12.72 -13.10
CA PHE A 95 5.75 14.10 -13.57
C PHE A 95 7.06 14.65 -14.13
#